data_AF-A0A8J6RFF6-F1
#
_entry.id   AF-A0A8J6RFF6-F1
#
_cell.length_a   1.000
_cell.length_b   1.000
_cell.length_c   1.000
_cell.angle_alpha   90.00
_cell.angle_beta   90.00
_cell.angle_gamma   90.00
#
_symmetry.space_group_name_H-M   'P 1'
#
loop_
_entity.id
_entity.type
_entity.pdbx_description
1 polymer ?
#
loop_
_entity_poly.entity_id
_entity_poly.type
_entity_poly.pdbx_seq_one_letter_code
_entity_poly.pdbx_strand_id
1 'polypeptide(L)'
;MIISNDEKGFPSKWIDYQAQMKASSANFCDLLGLGSDPGNINRFAARFRVANCFKKLELEGYSSNTEIGYSSLCHVFLAWSAFETLLDLKDTKVSSIENSLKTYGADNSLLQIKTLDVGNKFYNFIHERVNPTHQKELDKYFQSDPCNIAYLASAIRHIFAHGWLTPNANEVDPKIVAEICQTLCEFLVEVMDSEFTLHYEKAMQELRGDQE
;
A
#
# COMPACT_ATOMS: atom_id res chain seq x y z
N MET A 1 1.23 -12.43 21.30
CA MET A 1 0.58 -13.06 20.13
C MET A 1 1.70 -13.66 19.28
N ILE A 2 1.88 -14.98 19.31
CA ILE A 2 2.97 -15.64 18.59
C ILE A 2 2.49 -15.86 17.16
N ILE A 3 3.00 -15.07 16.22
CA ILE A 3 2.78 -15.33 14.80
C ILE A 3 3.69 -16.50 14.42
N SER A 4 3.13 -17.49 13.70
CA SER A 4 3.81 -18.71 13.24
C SER A 4 5.22 -18.47 12.72
N ASN A 5 6.14 -19.42 12.96
CA ASN A 5 7.52 -19.46 12.42
C ASN A 5 7.62 -19.49 10.87
N ASP A 6 6.50 -19.31 10.16
CA ASP A 6 6.51 -19.16 8.71
C ASP A 6 6.67 -17.66 8.37
N GLU A 7 7.92 -17.30 8.09
CA GLU A 7 8.44 -15.95 7.80
C GLU A 7 7.90 -15.37 6.49
N LYS A 8 7.20 -16.18 5.69
CA LYS A 8 6.75 -15.81 4.36
C LYS A 8 5.79 -14.62 4.40
N GLY A 9 6.16 -13.60 3.63
CA GLY A 9 5.34 -12.44 3.30
C GLY A 9 5.43 -11.26 4.27
N PHE A 10 6.21 -11.36 5.34
CA PHE A 10 6.53 -10.19 6.18
C PHE A 10 7.51 -9.23 5.47
N PRO A 11 7.68 -7.99 5.99
CA PRO A 11 8.74 -7.11 5.51
C PRO A 11 10.12 -7.78 5.60
N SER A 12 11.02 -7.45 4.69
CA SER A 12 12.33 -8.06 4.50
C SER A 12 13.20 -8.06 5.77
N LYS A 13 13.12 -7.00 6.58
CA LYS A 13 13.83 -6.88 7.87
C LYS A 13 13.04 -7.34 9.08
N TRP A 14 11.91 -8.00 8.90
CA TRP A 14 11.03 -8.38 10.01
C TRP A 14 11.68 -9.35 11.00
N ILE A 15 12.38 -10.37 10.51
CA ILE A 15 13.06 -11.37 11.36
C ILE A 15 14.14 -10.69 12.20
N ASP A 16 14.95 -9.84 11.56
CA ASP A 16 16.01 -9.09 12.21
C ASP A 16 15.43 -8.17 13.29
N TYR A 17 14.35 -7.44 12.97
CA TYR A 17 13.59 -6.64 13.93
C TYR A 17 13.09 -7.47 15.11
N GLN A 18 12.49 -8.64 14.87
CA GLN A 18 11.98 -9.51 15.94
C GLN A 18 13.11 -10.05 16.84
N ALA A 19 14.26 -10.41 16.25
CA ALA A 19 15.42 -10.84 17.00
C ALA A 19 15.94 -9.70 17.89
N GLN A 20 16.03 -8.48 17.35
CA GLN A 20 16.49 -7.31 18.07
C GLN A 20 15.54 -6.92 19.22
N MET A 21 14.23 -6.98 18.99
CA MET A 21 13.22 -6.72 20.04
C MET A 21 13.29 -7.71 21.20
N LYS A 22 13.71 -8.96 20.95
CA LYS A 22 13.95 -9.97 22.01
C LYS A 22 15.26 -9.72 22.76
N ALA A 23 16.27 -9.19 22.08
CA ALA A 23 17.58 -8.92 22.65
C ALA A 23 17.63 -7.61 23.46
N SER A 24 16.92 -6.57 23.02
CA SER A 24 16.90 -5.24 23.62
C SER A 24 15.50 -4.63 23.60
N SER A 25 14.80 -4.65 24.74
CA SER A 25 13.36 -4.36 24.75
C SER A 25 12.96 -2.89 24.99
N ALA A 26 13.84 -2.03 25.49
CA ALA A 26 13.43 -0.70 25.93
C ALA A 26 13.68 0.44 24.92
N ASN A 27 14.79 0.41 24.18
CA ASN A 27 15.21 1.58 23.37
C ASN A 27 15.12 1.35 21.84
N PHE A 28 14.97 0.11 21.37
CA PHE A 28 15.04 -0.15 19.92
C PHE A 28 13.83 0.38 19.14
N CYS A 29 12.63 0.37 19.74
CA CYS A 29 11.45 0.98 19.12
C CYS A 29 11.60 2.49 18.94
N ASP A 30 12.24 3.18 19.89
CA ASP A 30 12.47 4.61 19.78
C ASP A 30 13.48 4.91 18.65
N LEU A 31 14.56 4.12 18.56
CA LEU A 31 15.55 4.21 17.48
C LEU A 31 14.98 3.89 16.10
N LEU A 32 13.94 3.04 16.02
CA LEU A 32 13.30 2.69 14.75
C LEU A 32 12.68 3.92 14.07
N GLY A 33 12.29 4.94 14.84
CA GLY A 33 11.62 6.13 14.30
C GLY A 33 10.26 5.81 13.64
N LEU A 34 9.65 4.67 13.99
CA LEU A 34 8.34 4.19 13.52
C LEU A 34 7.40 4.01 14.71
N GLY A 35 7.14 5.11 15.44
CA GLY A 35 6.33 5.10 16.65
C GLY A 35 6.96 4.29 17.81
N SER A 36 6.62 4.66 19.04
CA SER A 36 7.18 3.99 20.23
C SER A 36 6.39 2.75 20.67
N ASP A 37 5.25 2.43 20.06
CA ASP A 37 4.40 1.29 20.43
C ASP A 37 4.66 0.06 19.55
N PRO A 38 5.26 -1.03 20.10
CA PRO A 38 5.44 -2.30 19.40
C PRO A 38 4.11 -2.90 18.91
N GLY A 39 2.99 -2.60 19.56
CA GLY A 39 1.66 -3.06 19.16
C GLY A 39 1.26 -2.55 17.77
N ASN A 40 1.55 -1.28 17.48
CA ASN A 40 1.26 -0.69 16.17
C ASN A 40 2.20 -1.23 15.08
N ILE A 41 3.48 -1.45 15.39
CA ILE A 41 4.43 -2.08 14.45
C ILE A 41 4.00 -3.49 14.08
N ASN A 42 3.59 -4.29 15.07
CA ASN A 42 3.04 -5.64 14.81
C ASN A 42 1.75 -5.60 13.98
N ARG A 43 0.89 -4.59 14.18
CA ARG A 43 -0.33 -4.41 13.39
C ARG A 43 -0.02 -4.08 11.94
N PHE A 44 0.96 -3.21 11.69
CA PHE A 44 1.48 -2.94 10.34
C PHE A 44 1.98 -4.24 9.70
N ALA A 45 2.89 -4.96 10.35
CA ALA A 45 3.49 -6.17 9.80
C ALA A 45 2.45 -7.27 9.50
N ALA A 46 1.43 -7.43 10.35
CA ALA A 46 0.34 -8.36 10.10
C ALA A 46 -0.49 -7.97 8.86
N ARG A 47 -0.81 -6.68 8.68
CA ARG A 47 -1.56 -6.20 7.51
C ARG A 47 -0.73 -6.27 6.24
N PHE A 48 0.54 -5.87 6.31
CA PHE A 48 1.51 -6.01 5.23
C PHE A 48 1.56 -7.46 4.75
N ARG A 49 1.70 -8.42 5.68
CA ARG A 49 1.73 -9.84 5.32
C ARG A 49 0.46 -10.32 4.64
N VAL A 50 -0.71 -9.89 5.11
CA VAL A 50 -1.98 -10.24 4.46
C VAL A 50 -2.02 -9.71 3.03
N ALA A 51 -1.62 -8.46 2.79
CA ALA A 51 -1.55 -7.89 1.44
C ALA A 51 -0.53 -8.65 0.57
N ASN A 52 0.72 -8.79 1.04
CA ASN A 52 1.81 -9.42 0.30
C ASN A 52 1.57 -10.92 -0.01
N CYS A 53 0.84 -11.62 0.85
CA CYS A 53 0.46 -13.02 0.63
C CYS A 53 -0.91 -13.20 -0.03
N PHE A 54 -1.64 -12.12 -0.32
CA PHE A 54 -2.95 -12.21 -0.94
C PHE A 54 -2.82 -12.80 -2.34
N LYS A 55 -3.57 -13.87 -2.62
CA LYS A 55 -3.53 -14.53 -3.94
C LYS A 55 -4.74 -14.18 -4.78
N LYS A 56 -5.93 -14.45 -4.25
CA LYS A 56 -7.21 -14.18 -4.89
C LYS A 56 -8.36 -14.42 -3.91
N LEU A 57 -9.54 -13.96 -4.30
CA LEU A 57 -10.81 -14.45 -3.78
C LEU A 57 -11.22 -15.71 -4.55
N GLU A 58 -12.01 -16.56 -3.90
CA GLU A 58 -12.70 -17.68 -4.56
C GLU A 58 -14.19 -17.38 -4.49
N LEU A 59 -14.81 -17.13 -5.66
CA LEU A 59 -16.21 -16.67 -5.74
C LEU A 59 -17.06 -17.68 -6.50
N GLU A 60 -17.94 -18.37 -5.80
CA GLU A 60 -18.85 -19.35 -6.40
C GLU A 60 -19.90 -18.67 -7.31
N GLY A 61 -20.08 -19.21 -8.51
CA GLY A 61 -21.06 -18.71 -9.48
C GLY A 61 -20.62 -17.49 -10.29
N TYR A 62 -19.40 -16.98 -10.09
CA TYR A 62 -18.86 -15.85 -10.85
C TYR A 62 -17.98 -16.31 -12.02
N SER A 63 -17.91 -15.48 -13.05
CA SER A 63 -16.95 -15.70 -14.14
C SER A 63 -15.51 -15.46 -13.65
N SER A 64 -14.53 -16.11 -14.27
CA SER A 64 -13.11 -15.91 -13.92
C SER A 64 -12.66 -14.46 -14.07
N ASN A 65 -13.16 -13.73 -15.08
CA ASN A 65 -12.83 -12.30 -15.24
C ASN A 65 -13.37 -11.47 -14.07
N THR A 66 -14.59 -11.75 -13.62
CA THR A 66 -15.19 -11.06 -12.48
C THR A 66 -14.48 -11.41 -11.17
N GLU A 67 -14.10 -12.68 -10.96
CA GLU A 67 -13.29 -13.13 -9.82
C GLU A 67 -11.95 -12.39 -9.77
N ILE A 68 -11.25 -12.30 -10.91
CA ILE A 68 -9.97 -11.59 -11.02
C ILE A 68 -10.13 -10.12 -10.65
N GLY A 69 -11.12 -9.43 -11.21
CA GLY A 69 -11.32 -8.02 -10.90
C GLY A 69 -11.69 -7.76 -9.42
N TYR A 70 -12.55 -8.57 -8.81
CA TYR A 70 -12.87 -8.44 -7.39
C TYR A 70 -11.66 -8.78 -6.50
N SER A 71 -10.88 -9.79 -6.90
CA SER A 71 -9.64 -10.13 -6.23
C SER A 71 -8.67 -8.95 -6.21
N SER A 72 -8.46 -8.29 -7.35
CA SER A 72 -7.54 -7.15 -7.43
C SER A 72 -8.05 -5.91 -6.69
N LEU A 73 -9.36 -5.62 -6.70
CA LEU A 73 -9.94 -4.56 -5.88
C LEU A 73 -9.77 -4.83 -4.38
N CYS A 74 -9.97 -6.08 -3.96
CA CYS A 74 -9.73 -6.52 -2.59
C CYS A 74 -8.24 -6.43 -2.22
N HIS A 75 -7.35 -6.76 -3.16
CA HIS A 75 -5.91 -6.62 -2.94
C HIS A 75 -5.53 -5.16 -2.67
N VAL A 76 -6.05 -4.19 -3.44
CA VAL A 76 -5.82 -2.76 -3.20
C VAL A 76 -6.36 -2.34 -1.84
N PHE A 77 -7.53 -2.83 -1.44
CA PHE A 77 -8.08 -2.57 -0.11
C PHE A 77 -7.12 -3.04 1.01
N LEU A 78 -6.56 -4.24 0.89
CA LEU A 78 -5.64 -4.81 1.86
C LEU A 78 -4.30 -4.06 1.88
N ALA A 79 -3.72 -3.79 0.71
CA ALA A 79 -2.48 -3.04 0.56
C ALA A 79 -2.61 -1.61 1.11
N TRP A 80 -3.72 -0.93 0.81
CA TRP A 80 -4.03 0.40 1.37
C TRP A 80 -4.12 0.37 2.89
N SER A 81 -4.79 -0.63 3.48
CA SER A 81 -4.91 -0.74 4.93
C SER A 81 -3.55 -0.92 5.62
N ALA A 82 -2.63 -1.67 5.00
CA ALA A 82 -1.26 -1.79 5.49
C ALA A 82 -0.51 -0.46 5.36
N PHE A 83 -0.63 0.20 4.20
CA PHE A 83 0.04 1.46 3.89
C PHE A 83 -0.38 2.59 4.83
N GLU A 84 -1.69 2.73 5.08
CA GLU A 84 -2.24 3.69 6.04
C GLU A 84 -1.66 3.46 7.45
N THR A 85 -1.48 2.20 7.86
CA THR A 85 -0.85 1.88 9.15
C THR A 85 0.61 2.32 9.20
N LEU A 86 1.36 2.20 8.09
CA LEU A 86 2.74 2.72 8.02
C LEU A 86 2.77 4.24 8.12
N LEU A 87 1.85 4.93 7.46
CA LEU A 87 1.74 6.39 7.55
C LEU A 87 1.45 6.85 8.98
N ASP A 88 0.55 6.15 9.68
CA ASP A 88 0.27 6.39 11.10
C ASP A 88 1.53 6.17 11.97
N LEU A 89 2.31 5.11 11.71
CA LEU A 89 3.57 4.86 12.42
C LEU A 89 4.61 5.97 12.21
N LYS A 90 4.59 6.60 11.03
CA LYS A 90 5.48 7.71 10.65
C LYS A 90 4.94 9.08 11.04
N ASP A 91 3.76 9.16 11.67
CA ASP A 91 3.02 10.41 11.92
C ASP A 91 2.95 11.30 10.66
N THR A 92 2.73 10.68 9.50
CA THR A 92 2.79 11.35 8.20
C THR A 92 1.46 11.24 7.48
N LYS A 93 1.04 12.31 6.80
CA LYS A 93 -0.20 12.31 6.02
C LYS A 93 0.05 11.88 4.58
N VAL A 94 -0.92 11.25 3.95
CA VAL A 94 -0.85 10.93 2.51
C VAL A 94 -0.59 12.17 1.66
N SER A 95 -1.08 13.35 2.05
CA SER A 95 -0.85 14.60 1.31
C SER A 95 0.61 15.07 1.27
N SER A 96 1.50 14.55 2.12
CA SER A 96 2.88 15.04 2.26
C SER A 96 3.96 14.10 1.71
N ILE A 97 3.59 12.93 1.19
CA ILE A 97 4.55 11.89 0.77
C ILE A 97 4.84 11.85 -0.73
N GLU A 98 4.23 12.73 -1.53
CA GLU A 98 4.32 12.68 -3.00
C GLU A 98 5.77 12.61 -3.50
N ASN A 99 6.66 13.47 -2.99
CA ASN A 99 8.06 13.48 -3.39
C ASN A 99 8.82 12.22 -2.93
N SER A 100 8.44 11.63 -1.79
CA SER A 100 9.03 10.38 -1.32
C SER A 100 8.58 9.22 -2.19
N LEU A 101 7.34 9.19 -2.66
CA LEU A 101 6.86 8.15 -3.57
C LEU A 101 7.58 8.16 -4.92
N LYS A 102 8.03 9.32 -5.39
CA LYS A 102 8.84 9.40 -6.63
C LYS A 102 10.16 8.65 -6.53
N THR A 103 10.80 8.59 -5.35
CA THR A 103 12.05 7.83 -5.18
C THR A 103 11.85 6.33 -5.33
N TYR A 104 10.61 5.86 -5.23
CA TYR A 104 10.20 4.48 -5.45
C TYR A 104 9.64 4.24 -6.85
N GLY A 105 9.76 5.20 -7.78
CA GLY A 105 9.30 5.03 -9.15
C GLY A 105 7.79 5.22 -9.35
N ALA A 106 7.13 6.05 -8.52
CA ALA A 106 5.72 6.39 -8.68
C ALA A 106 5.36 6.83 -10.10
N ASP A 107 6.21 7.65 -10.74
CA ASP A 107 5.98 8.15 -12.10
C ASP A 107 5.87 7.02 -13.14
N ASN A 108 6.68 5.96 -13.01
CA ASN A 108 6.61 4.80 -13.89
C ASN A 108 5.30 4.03 -13.70
N SER A 109 4.89 3.83 -12.44
CA SER A 109 3.63 3.16 -12.10
C SER A 109 2.42 3.95 -12.61
N LEU A 110 2.45 5.28 -12.46
CA LEU A 110 1.42 6.17 -12.98
C LEU A 110 1.34 6.12 -14.51
N LEU A 111 2.48 6.13 -15.21
CA LEU A 111 2.51 6.02 -16.66
C LEU A 111 1.93 4.68 -17.14
N GLN A 112 2.24 3.59 -16.45
CA GLN A 112 1.68 2.27 -16.74
C GLN A 112 0.14 2.27 -16.58
N ILE A 113 -0.38 2.79 -15.45
CA ILE A 113 -1.82 2.89 -15.21
C ILE A 113 -2.51 3.75 -16.28
N LYS A 114 -1.93 4.90 -16.65
CA LYS A 114 -2.45 5.76 -17.74
C LYS A 114 -2.52 5.03 -19.08
N THR A 115 -1.53 4.19 -19.36
CA THR A 115 -1.48 3.42 -20.61
C THR A 115 -2.57 2.34 -20.64
N LEU A 116 -2.89 1.75 -19.49
CA LEU A 116 -3.92 0.73 -19.35
C LEU A 116 -5.35 1.30 -19.41
N ASP A 117 -5.60 2.44 -18.75
CA ASP A 117 -6.93 3.05 -18.69
C ASP A 117 -7.25 3.91 -19.93
N VAL A 118 -7.37 3.25 -21.08
CA VAL A 118 -7.66 3.93 -22.36
C VAL A 118 -8.97 4.72 -22.28
N GLY A 119 -8.88 6.02 -22.53
CA GLY A 119 -10.02 6.94 -22.42
C GLY A 119 -10.37 7.33 -20.98
N ASN A 120 -9.51 6.99 -20.00
CA ASN A 120 -9.68 7.27 -18.58
C ASN A 120 -11.00 6.73 -18.02
N LYS A 121 -11.51 5.59 -18.52
CA LYS A 121 -12.83 5.08 -18.16
C LYS A 121 -12.91 4.69 -16.69
N PHE A 122 -11.92 3.94 -16.21
CA PHE A 122 -11.85 3.50 -14.82
C PHE A 122 -11.66 4.70 -13.89
N TYR A 123 -10.75 5.59 -14.27
CA TYR A 123 -10.42 6.77 -13.51
C TYR A 123 -11.58 7.75 -13.41
N ASN A 124 -12.27 8.05 -14.52
CA ASN A 124 -13.45 8.92 -14.52
C ASN A 124 -14.54 8.37 -13.58
N PHE A 125 -14.76 7.06 -13.60
CA PHE A 125 -15.73 6.42 -12.70
C PHE A 125 -15.39 6.67 -11.22
N ILE A 126 -14.10 6.53 -10.86
CA ILE A 126 -13.60 6.80 -9.51
C ILE A 126 -13.77 8.27 -9.17
N HIS A 127 -13.28 9.15 -10.05
CA HIS A 127 -13.24 10.60 -9.86
C HIS A 127 -14.64 11.19 -9.57
N GLU A 128 -15.66 10.76 -10.31
CA GLU A 128 -17.06 11.18 -10.11
C GLU A 128 -17.64 10.82 -8.74
N ARG A 129 -17.01 9.87 -8.02
CA ARG A 129 -17.58 9.18 -6.86
C ARG A 129 -16.81 9.40 -5.56
N VAL A 130 -15.75 10.19 -5.60
CA VAL A 130 -14.98 10.56 -4.40
C VAL A 130 -15.30 11.99 -3.96
N ASN A 131 -14.89 12.33 -2.74
CA ASN A 131 -15.08 13.68 -2.22
C ASN A 131 -14.21 14.73 -2.94
N PRO A 132 -14.52 16.04 -2.82
CA PRO A 132 -13.80 17.10 -3.53
C PRO A 132 -12.29 17.15 -3.25
N THR A 133 -11.84 16.72 -2.07
CA THR A 133 -10.41 16.65 -1.76
C THR A 133 -9.71 15.58 -2.59
N HIS A 134 -10.32 14.39 -2.70
CA HIS A 134 -9.79 13.35 -3.58
C HIS A 134 -9.87 13.78 -5.04
N GLN A 135 -10.96 14.42 -5.48
CA GLN A 135 -11.09 14.92 -6.85
C GLN A 135 -9.93 15.84 -7.23
N LYS A 136 -9.57 16.82 -6.38
CA LYS A 136 -8.44 17.73 -6.65
C LYS A 136 -7.09 17.02 -6.79
N GLU A 137 -6.83 16.01 -5.98
CA GLU A 137 -5.58 15.23 -6.10
C GLU A 137 -5.63 14.31 -7.33
N LEU A 138 -6.80 13.79 -7.63
CA LEU A 138 -7.04 13.01 -8.83
C LEU A 138 -6.99 13.88 -10.10
N ASP A 139 -7.28 15.17 -10.04
CA ASP A 139 -7.14 16.11 -11.17
C ASP A 139 -5.67 16.28 -11.59
N LYS A 140 -4.74 16.29 -10.61
CA LYS A 140 -3.30 16.36 -10.89
C LYS A 140 -2.83 15.19 -11.75
N TYR A 141 -3.41 14.01 -11.54
CA TYR A 141 -3.16 12.84 -12.38
C TYR A 141 -3.47 13.12 -13.85
N PHE A 142 -4.61 13.75 -14.15
CA PHE A 142 -5.02 14.09 -15.52
C PHE A 142 -4.08 15.11 -16.17
N GLN A 143 -3.56 16.04 -15.37
CA GLN A 143 -2.79 17.18 -15.87
C GLN A 143 -1.30 16.87 -16.10
N SER A 144 -0.87 15.61 -15.85
CA SER A 144 0.55 15.20 -15.85
C SER A 144 1.42 16.05 -14.90
N ASP A 145 0.77 16.62 -13.89
CA ASP A 145 1.41 17.20 -12.72
C ASP A 145 1.94 16.03 -11.86
N PRO A 146 2.91 16.24 -10.94
CA PRO A 146 3.32 15.14 -10.08
C PRO A 146 2.12 14.75 -9.21
N CYS A 147 1.62 13.55 -9.49
CA CYS A 147 0.43 13.02 -8.87
C CYS A 147 0.85 12.04 -7.80
N ASN A 148 0.21 12.15 -6.64
CA ASN A 148 0.41 11.22 -5.57
C ASN A 148 -0.42 9.96 -5.83
N ILE A 149 0.24 8.92 -6.36
CA ILE A 149 -0.36 7.61 -6.69
C ILE A 149 -1.12 6.98 -5.51
N ALA A 150 -0.75 7.29 -4.27
CA ALA A 150 -1.44 6.80 -3.09
C ALA A 150 -2.90 7.31 -3.01
N TYR A 151 -3.22 8.48 -3.57
CA TYR A 151 -4.61 8.96 -3.63
C TYR A 151 -5.50 8.10 -4.52
N LEU A 152 -4.95 7.50 -5.58
CA LEU A 152 -5.71 6.56 -6.40
C LEU A 152 -6.06 5.29 -5.61
N ALA A 153 -5.11 4.74 -4.85
CA ALA A 153 -5.35 3.60 -3.97
C ALA A 153 -6.38 3.93 -2.86
N SER A 154 -6.25 5.10 -2.22
CA SER A 154 -7.21 5.63 -1.25
C SER A 154 -8.62 5.74 -1.85
N ALA A 155 -8.73 6.31 -3.04
CA ALA A 155 -9.97 6.49 -3.77
C ALA A 155 -10.64 5.15 -4.09
N ILE A 156 -9.90 4.20 -4.66
CA ILE A 156 -10.37 2.84 -4.94
C ILE A 156 -10.88 2.19 -3.66
N ARG A 157 -10.09 2.20 -2.58
CA ARG A 157 -10.50 1.65 -1.28
C ARG A 157 -11.78 2.28 -0.78
N HIS A 158 -11.91 3.60 -0.86
CA HIS A 158 -13.08 4.33 -0.39
C HIS A 158 -14.34 3.89 -1.12
N ILE A 159 -14.35 3.94 -2.46
CA ILE A 159 -15.56 3.64 -3.24
C ILE A 159 -15.87 2.13 -3.30
N PHE A 160 -14.85 1.28 -3.23
CA PHE A 160 -15.03 -0.17 -3.15
C PHE A 160 -15.66 -0.57 -1.81
N ALA A 161 -15.17 -0.02 -0.69
CA ALA A 161 -15.74 -0.27 0.63
C ALA A 161 -17.18 0.22 0.77
N HIS A 162 -17.57 1.26 0.03
CA HIS A 162 -18.96 1.72 -0.05
C HIS A 162 -19.83 0.90 -1.02
N GLY A 163 -19.26 -0.07 -1.73
CA GLY A 163 -19.98 -0.94 -2.68
C GLY A 163 -20.31 -0.30 -4.02
N TRP A 164 -19.70 0.84 -4.33
CA TRP A 164 -19.98 1.58 -5.58
C TRP A 164 -19.11 1.08 -6.73
N LEU A 165 -17.91 0.59 -6.43
CA LEU A 165 -16.98 0.09 -7.43
C LEU A 165 -17.13 -1.42 -7.60
N THR A 166 -17.30 -1.83 -8.86
CA THR A 166 -17.27 -3.22 -9.29
C THR A 166 -16.26 -3.37 -10.42
N PRO A 167 -15.80 -4.60 -10.73
CA PRO A 167 -14.83 -4.83 -11.79
C PRO A 167 -15.24 -4.37 -13.19
N ASN A 168 -16.54 -4.25 -13.46
CA ASN A 168 -17.08 -3.82 -14.76
C ASN A 168 -17.57 -2.36 -14.74
N ALA A 169 -17.17 -1.58 -13.73
CA ALA A 169 -17.59 -0.20 -13.59
C ALA A 169 -17.25 0.60 -14.85
N ASN A 170 -18.22 1.39 -15.33
CA ASN A 170 -18.08 2.21 -16.55
C ASN A 170 -17.67 1.42 -17.81
N GLU A 171 -18.15 0.18 -17.93
CA GLU A 171 -17.87 -0.70 -19.07
C GLU A 171 -16.36 -0.99 -19.28
N VAL A 172 -15.57 -0.86 -18.20
CA VAL A 172 -14.16 -1.23 -18.20
C VAL A 172 -14.05 -2.75 -18.17
N ASP A 173 -13.10 -3.31 -18.94
CA ASP A 173 -12.78 -4.73 -18.85
C ASP A 173 -12.19 -5.04 -17.46
N PRO A 174 -12.74 -6.02 -16.71
CA PRO A 174 -12.19 -6.45 -15.42
C PRO A 174 -10.70 -6.77 -15.42
N LYS A 175 -10.14 -7.19 -16.56
CA LYS A 175 -8.69 -7.44 -16.68
C LYS A 175 -7.88 -6.15 -16.59
N ILE A 176 -8.37 -5.07 -17.21
CA ILE A 176 -7.74 -3.75 -17.12
C ILE A 176 -7.80 -3.25 -15.68
N VAL A 177 -8.95 -3.37 -15.01
CA VAL A 177 -9.07 -3.06 -13.58
C VAL A 177 -8.07 -3.86 -12.76
N ALA A 178 -7.92 -5.15 -13.06
CA ALA A 178 -7.00 -6.02 -12.36
C ALA A 178 -5.54 -5.62 -12.55
N GLU A 179 -5.11 -5.28 -13.76
CA GLU A 179 -3.74 -4.85 -14.05
C GLU A 179 -3.41 -3.50 -13.40
N ILE A 180 -4.35 -2.54 -13.42
CA ILE A 180 -4.22 -1.26 -12.71
C ILE A 180 -4.05 -1.49 -11.20
N CYS A 181 -4.95 -2.30 -10.62
CA CYS A 181 -4.93 -2.61 -9.20
C CYS A 181 -3.66 -3.36 -8.80
N GLN A 182 -3.19 -4.29 -9.63
CA GLN A 182 -1.95 -5.02 -9.40
C GLN A 182 -0.75 -4.08 -9.38
N THR A 183 -0.65 -3.17 -10.36
CA THR A 183 0.40 -2.13 -10.42
C THR A 183 0.42 -1.29 -9.14
N LEU A 184 -0.76 -0.89 -8.66
CA LEU A 184 -0.88 -0.15 -7.39
C LEU A 184 -0.44 -0.98 -6.18
N CYS A 185 -0.85 -2.25 -6.10
CA CYS A 185 -0.52 -3.12 -4.96
C CYS A 185 0.98 -3.39 -4.88
N GLU A 186 1.60 -3.74 -6.01
CA GLU A 186 3.04 -3.98 -6.10
C GLU A 186 3.83 -2.75 -5.66
N PHE A 187 3.47 -1.58 -6.19
CA PHE A 187 4.10 -0.32 -5.80
C PHE A 187 3.96 -0.04 -4.29
N LEU A 188 2.76 -0.17 -3.71
CA LEU A 188 2.56 0.09 -2.28
C LEU A 188 3.31 -0.90 -1.41
N VAL A 189 3.34 -2.19 -1.78
CA VAL A 189 4.08 -3.22 -1.05
C VAL A 189 5.58 -2.95 -1.09
N GLU A 190 6.14 -2.58 -2.24
CA GLU A 190 7.55 -2.22 -2.37
C GLU A 190 7.91 -0.99 -1.53
N VAL A 191 7.09 0.06 -1.55
CA VAL A 191 7.29 1.25 -0.70
C VAL A 191 7.28 0.86 0.77
N MET A 192 6.29 0.08 1.22
CA MET A 192 6.18 -0.32 2.62
C MET A 192 7.39 -1.14 3.08
N ASP A 193 7.84 -2.08 2.26
CA ASP A 193 8.99 -2.92 2.58
C ASP A 193 10.29 -2.12 2.66
N SER A 194 10.49 -1.23 1.69
CA SER A 194 11.67 -0.37 1.60
C SER A 194 11.74 0.63 2.76
N GLU A 195 10.62 1.25 3.11
CA GLU A 195 10.54 2.17 4.24
C GLU A 195 10.81 1.45 5.57
N PHE A 196 10.21 0.28 5.79
CA PHE A 196 10.49 -0.50 6.99
C PHE A 196 11.97 -0.89 7.09
N THR A 197 12.56 -1.32 5.96
CA THR A 197 13.98 -1.66 5.86
C THR A 197 14.87 -0.45 6.17
N LEU A 198 14.59 0.71 5.58
CA LEU A 198 15.34 1.94 5.80
C LEU A 198 15.36 2.35 7.28
N HIS A 199 14.20 2.30 7.93
CA HIS A 199 14.07 2.63 9.34
C HIS A 199 14.81 1.64 10.25
N TYR A 200 14.71 0.35 9.94
CA TYR A 200 15.48 -0.68 10.64
C TYR A 200 16.99 -0.45 10.52
N GLU A 201 17.48 -0.18 9.31
CA GLU A 201 18.91 0.03 9.07
C GLU A 201 19.45 1.27 9.78
N LYS A 202 18.69 2.38 9.81
CA LYS A 202 19.04 3.57 10.59
C LYS A 202 19.14 3.27 12.08
N ALA A 203 18.15 2.59 12.65
CA ALA A 203 18.17 2.20 14.06
C ALA A 203 19.38 1.34 14.41
N MET A 204 19.76 0.42 13.52
CA MET A 204 20.95 -0.42 13.70
C MET A 204 22.27 0.35 13.57
N GLN A 205 22.33 1.40 12.76
CA GLN A 205 23.49 2.29 12.68
C GLN A 205 23.66 3.10 13.96
N GLU A 206 22.57 3.69 14.46
CA GLU A 206 22.57 4.45 15.72
C GLU A 206 22.97 3.56 16.90
N LEU A 207 22.40 2.37 17.01
CA LEU A 207 22.74 1.41 18.07
C LEU A 207 24.22 0.99 18.08
N ARG A 208 24.88 0.98 16.91
CA ARG A 208 26.32 0.67 16.80
C ARG A 208 27.19 1.90 17.12
N GLY A 209 26.75 3.09 16.75
CA GLY A 209 27.44 4.35 17.05
C GLY A 209 27.46 4.68 18.54
N ASP A 210 26.45 4.25 19.30
CA ASP A 210 26.39 4.40 20.77
C ASP A 210 27.30 3.42 21.53
N GLN A 211 27.99 2.50 20.83
CA GLN A 211 28.88 1.50 21.44
C GLN A 211 30.38 1.84 21.29
N GLU A 212 30.74 2.95 20.63
CA GLU A 212 32.11 3.50 20.56
C GLU A 212 32.33 4.62 21.58
#